data_AF-A0A1W2EC83-F1
#
_entry.id   AF-A0A1W2EC83-F1
#
_cell.length_a   1.000
_cell.length_b   1.000
_cell.length_c   1.000
_cell.angle_alpha   90.00
_cell.angle_beta   90.00
_cell.angle_gamma   90.00
#
_symmetry.space_group_name_H-M   'P 1'
#
loop_
_entity.id
_entity.type
_entity.pdbx_description
1 polymer ?
#
loop_
_entity_poly.entity_id
_entity_poly.type
_entity_poly.pdbx_seq_one_letter_code
_entity_poly.pdbx_strand_id
1 'polypeptide(L)'
;MNAIYALAAFIAAIVIWNAVFKRNIGEAMAVGFLVTAAFAGSDALAVGWKSLVDGLKSEITFAALAFVFVSELLSRTGLVGRMVDILSSLLGRYRGGSAYAATVASGLFGAVAHNGQRSWRPSAPSRSPG
;
A
#
# COMPACT_ATOMS: atom_id res chain seq x y z
N MET A 1 -16.37 -18.16 10.15
CA MET A 1 -17.07 -16.96 9.66
C MET A 1 -16.43 -16.48 8.36
N ASN A 2 -17.24 -16.03 7.39
CA ASN A 2 -16.81 -15.88 6.00
C ASN A 2 -15.84 -14.69 5.83
N ALA A 3 -14.65 -14.93 5.26
CA ALA A 3 -13.64 -13.91 4.97
C ALA A 3 -14.19 -12.70 4.18
N ILE A 4 -15.24 -12.94 3.40
CA ILE A 4 -16.00 -11.93 2.67
C ILE A 4 -16.60 -10.88 3.61
N TYR A 5 -17.12 -11.27 4.79
CA TYR A 5 -17.68 -10.33 5.76
C TYR A 5 -16.60 -9.48 6.42
N ALA A 6 -15.42 -10.05 6.71
CA ALA A 6 -14.31 -9.28 7.27
C ALA A 6 -13.78 -8.26 6.26
N LEU A 7 -13.66 -8.64 4.99
CA LEU A 7 -13.25 -7.73 3.91
C LEU A 7 -14.29 -6.62 3.69
N ALA A 8 -15.57 -6.98 3.62
CA ALA A 8 -16.66 -6.01 3.44
C ALA A 8 -16.73 -5.03 4.62
N ALA A 9 -16.58 -5.52 5.86
CA ALA A 9 -16.56 -4.68 7.05
C ALA A 9 -15.36 -3.72 7.07
N PHE A 10 -14.17 -4.16 6.63
CA PHE A 10 -13.00 -3.31 6.52
C PHE A 10 -13.19 -2.17 5.53
N ILE A 11 -13.65 -2.49 4.31
CA ILE A 11 -13.89 -1.48 3.27
C ILE A 11 -14.98 -0.51 3.70
N ALA A 12 -16.08 -1.02 4.25
CA ALA A 12 -17.18 -0.20 4.74
C ALA A 12 -16.72 0.74 5.87
N ALA A 13 -15.94 0.25 6.83
CA ALA A 13 -15.39 1.07 7.91
C ALA A 13 -14.52 2.21 7.37
N ILE A 14 -13.63 1.94 6.41
CA ILE A 14 -12.77 2.98 5.81
C ILE A 14 -13.60 4.02 5.06
N VAL A 15 -14.53 3.57 4.20
CA VAL A 15 -15.35 4.46 3.38
C VAL A 15 -16.26 5.31 4.26
N ILE A 16 -16.93 4.72 5.24
CA ILE A 16 -17.83 5.45 6.15
C ILE A 16 -17.02 6.44 6.98
N TRP A 17 -15.90 6.02 7.58
CA TRP A 17 -15.09 6.90 8.41
C TRP A 17 -14.46 8.05 7.61
N ASN A 18 -13.96 7.77 6.40
CA ASN A 18 -13.35 8.80 5.56
C ASN A 18 -14.40 9.73 4.92
N ALA A 19 -15.45 9.19 4.32
CA ALA A 19 -16.43 9.98 3.57
C ALA A 19 -17.43 10.71 4.46
N VAL A 20 -17.86 10.11 5.58
CA VAL A 20 -18.88 10.70 6.47
C VAL A 20 -18.24 11.61 7.51
N PHE A 21 -17.17 11.15 8.18
CA PHE A 21 -16.51 11.95 9.21
C PHE A 21 -15.45 12.92 8.67
N LYS A 22 -15.16 12.88 7.35
CA LYS A 22 -14.15 13.72 6.68
C LYS A 22 -12.80 13.76 7.41
N ARG A 23 -12.48 12.67 8.10
CA ARG A 23 -11.29 12.55 8.96
C ARG A 23 -10.09 12.05 8.18
N ASN A 24 -8.91 12.41 8.68
CA ASN A 24 -7.63 12.14 8.05
C ASN A 24 -7.47 10.65 7.73
N ILE A 25 -6.82 10.33 6.61
CA ILE A 25 -6.72 8.96 6.08
C ILE A 25 -6.06 8.00 7.10
N GLY A 26 -5.15 8.51 7.92
CA GLY A 26 -4.53 7.75 9.01
C GLY A 26 -5.51 7.28 10.08
N GLU A 27 -6.53 8.08 10.41
CA GLU A 27 -7.54 7.69 11.40
C GLU A 27 -8.50 6.65 10.83
N ALA A 28 -8.85 6.77 9.54
CA ALA A 28 -9.65 5.75 8.85
C ALA A 28 -8.92 4.40 8.78
N MET A 29 -7.60 4.40 8.55
CA MET A 29 -6.78 3.19 8.60
C MET A 29 -6.74 2.57 9.99
N ALA A 30 -6.62 3.38 11.04
CA ALA A 30 -6.65 2.89 12.42
C ALA A 30 -7.99 2.24 12.79
N VAL A 31 -9.10 2.86 12.40
CA VAL A 31 -10.44 2.29 12.62
C VAL A 31 -10.63 0.99 11.82
N GLY A 32 -10.21 0.97 10.56
CA GLY A 32 -10.23 -0.25 9.74
C GLY A 32 -9.43 -1.39 10.39
N PHE A 33 -8.24 -1.08 10.92
CA PHE A 33 -7.42 -2.04 11.65
C PHE A 33 -8.09 -2.56 12.93
N LEU A 34 -8.75 -1.70 13.70
CA LEU A 34 -9.48 -2.13 14.91
C LEU A 34 -10.67 -3.04 14.56
N VAL A 35 -11.41 -2.70 13.51
CA VAL A 35 -12.53 -3.51 13.02
C VAL A 35 -12.05 -4.89 12.58
N THR A 36 -10.94 -4.98 11.83
CA THR A 36 -10.40 -6.28 11.38
C THR A 36 -9.76 -7.07 12.52
N ALA A 37 -9.08 -6.41 13.46
CA ALA A 37 -8.56 -7.06 14.66
C ALA A 37 -9.68 -7.66 15.51
N ALA A 38 -10.86 -7.00 15.60
CA ALA A 38 -12.01 -7.54 16.33
C ALA A 38 -12.54 -8.85 15.73
N PHE A 39 -12.37 -9.09 14.42
CA PHE A 39 -12.71 -10.38 13.81
C PHE A 39 -11.78 -11.53 14.24
N ALA A 40 -10.63 -11.25 14.88
CA ALA A 40 -9.72 -12.26 15.41
C ALA A 40 -10.18 -12.87 16.76
N GLY A 41 -11.26 -12.37 17.37
CA GLY A 41 -11.84 -12.95 18.58
C GLY A 41 -11.08 -12.61 19.88
N SER A 42 -10.91 -13.57 20.79
CA SER A 42 -10.32 -13.36 22.12
C SER A 42 -8.86 -12.87 22.09
N ASP A 43 -8.14 -13.14 21.00
CA ASP A 43 -6.74 -12.73 20.81
C ASP A 43 -6.60 -11.43 20.00
N ALA A 44 -7.68 -10.67 19.79
CA ALA A 44 -7.68 -9.45 18.96
C ALA A 44 -6.55 -8.46 19.31
N LEU A 45 -6.29 -8.24 20.59
CA LEU A 45 -5.21 -7.36 21.07
C LEU A 45 -3.82 -7.92 20.76
N ALA A 46 -3.59 -9.21 20.99
CA ALA A 46 -2.31 -9.86 20.73
C ALA A 46 -2.01 -9.96 19.23
N VAL A 47 -3.01 -10.34 18.43
CA VAL A 47 -2.92 -10.42 16.97
C VAL A 47 -2.76 -9.05 16.35
N GLY A 48 -3.50 -8.05 16.84
CA GLY A 48 -3.35 -6.66 16.43
C GLY A 48 -1.94 -6.16 16.70
N TRP A 49 -1.47 -6.27 17.94
CA TRP A 49 -0.13 -5.82 18.32
C TRP A 49 0.97 -6.50 17.51
N LYS A 50 0.90 -7.83 17.37
CA LYS A 50 1.84 -8.60 16.56
C LYS A 50 1.83 -8.16 15.10
N SER A 51 0.65 -8.01 14.49
CA SER A 51 0.51 -7.59 13.08
C SER A 51 1.04 -6.17 12.86
N LEU A 52 0.85 -5.27 13.83
CA LEU A 52 1.37 -3.91 13.75
C LEU A 52 2.90 -3.90 13.79
N VAL A 53 3.51 -4.62 14.74
CA VAL A 53 4.97 -4.69 14.86
C VAL A 53 5.60 -5.40 13.65
N ASP A 54 5.01 -6.51 13.21
CA ASP A 54 5.49 -7.26 12.05
C ASP A 54 5.34 -6.44 10.75
N GLY A 55 4.24 -5.69 10.61
CA GLY A 55 4.02 -4.78 9.48
C GLY A 55 5.00 -3.61 9.43
N LEU A 56 5.28 -2.98 10.59
CA LEU A 56 6.26 -1.89 10.68
C LEU A 56 7.70 -2.35 10.38
N LYS A 57 8.02 -3.61 10.67
CA LYS A 57 9.32 -4.23 10.38
C LYS A 57 9.42 -4.82 8.97
N SER A 58 8.36 -4.76 8.18
CA SER A 58 8.35 -5.32 6.84
C SER A 58 9.28 -4.53 5.91
N GLU A 59 10.05 -5.26 5.11
CA GLU A 59 10.88 -4.69 4.04
C GLU A 59 10.07 -3.76 3.12
N ILE A 60 8.80 -4.11 2.86
CA ILE A 60 7.90 -3.31 2.02
C ILE A 60 7.62 -1.94 2.66
N THR A 61 7.40 -1.90 3.97
CA THR A 61 7.16 -0.65 4.71
C THR A 61 8.40 0.24 4.69
N PHE A 62 9.58 -0.34 4.90
CA PHE A 62 10.84 0.41 4.79
C PHE A 62 11.10 0.92 3.37
N ALA A 63 10.85 0.11 2.35
CA ALA A 63 10.98 0.52 0.96
C ALA A 63 10.03 1.67 0.61
N ALA A 64 8.76 1.61 1.06
CA ALA A 64 7.79 2.69 0.86
C ALA A 64 8.21 3.98 1.57
N LEU A 65 8.72 3.90 2.81
CA LEU A 65 9.24 5.06 3.53
C LEU A 65 10.46 5.66 2.83
N ALA A 66 11.41 4.83 2.40
CA ALA A 66 12.58 5.27 1.62
C ALA A 66 12.15 5.96 0.33
N PHE A 67 11.14 5.41 -0.37
CA PHE A 67 10.57 6.02 -1.57
C PHE A 67 9.98 7.42 -1.28
N VAL A 68 9.25 7.58 -0.18
CA VAL A 68 8.74 8.90 0.25
C VAL A 68 9.88 9.87 0.57
N PHE A 69 10.92 9.42 1.29
CA PHE A 69 12.10 10.25 1.59
C PHE A 69 12.81 10.72 0.31
N VAL A 70 13.01 9.82 -0.65
CA VAL A 70 13.62 10.15 -1.94
C VAL A 70 12.73 11.12 -2.72
N SER A 71 11.41 10.93 -2.72
CA SER A 71 10.46 11.85 -3.35
C SER A 71 10.54 13.27 -2.78
N GLU A 72 10.62 13.39 -1.46
CA GLU A 72 10.78 14.67 -0.78
C GLU A 72 12.15 15.32 -1.08
N LEU A 73 13.22 14.53 -1.08
CA LEU A 73 14.57 14.99 -1.45
C LEU A 73 14.61 15.51 -2.89
N LEU A 74 14.02 14.78 -3.83
CA LEU A 74 13.92 15.17 -5.25
C LEU A 74 13.11 16.46 -5.43
N SER A 75 12.07 16.64 -4.62
CA SER A 75 11.24 17.84 -4.62
C SER A 75 12.02 19.06 -4.11
N ARG A 76 12.79 18.90 -3.02
CA ARG A 76 13.62 19.98 -2.46
C ARG A 76 14.81 20.37 -3.33
N THR A 77 15.39 19.41 -4.04
CA THR A 77 16.54 19.64 -4.95
C THR A 77 16.14 20.25 -6.30
N GLY A 78 14.84 20.44 -6.54
CA GLY A 78 14.30 20.95 -7.81
C GLY A 78 14.60 20.04 -9.01
N LEU A 79 15.00 18.79 -8.77
CA LEU A 79 15.28 17.81 -9.82
C LEU A 79 14.00 17.42 -10.55
N VAL A 80 12.89 17.26 -9.83
CA VAL A 80 11.59 16.92 -10.42
C VAL A 80 11.17 17.97 -11.44
N GLY A 81 11.26 19.25 -11.09
CA GLY A 81 10.91 20.36 -11.99
C GLY A 81 11.73 20.32 -13.29
N ARG A 82 13.05 20.16 -13.17
CA ARG A 82 13.94 20.03 -14.34
C ARG A 82 13.60 18.82 -15.22
N MET A 83 13.25 17.68 -14.61
CA MET A 83 12.83 16.49 -15.37
C MET A 83 11.48 16.70 -16.06
N VAL A 84 10.54 17.40 -15.40
CA VAL A 84 9.25 17.77 -16.01
C VAL A 84 9.46 18.73 -17.17
N ASP A 85 10.37 19.70 -17.07
CA ASP A 85 10.69 20.62 -18.16
C ASP A 85 11.30 19.89 -19.36
N ILE A 86 12.26 18.98 -19.12
CA ILE A 86 12.85 18.14 -20.17
C ILE A 86 11.77 17.26 -20.81
N LEU A 87 10.95 16.59 -20.00
CA LEU A 87 9.91 15.71 -20.50
C LEU A 87 8.85 16.49 -21.28
N SER A 88 8.46 17.68 -20.82
CA SER A 88 7.53 18.59 -21.51
C SER A 88 8.12 19.12 -22.81
N SER A 89 9.44 19.33 -22.89
CA SER A 89 10.12 19.70 -24.14
C SER A 89 10.12 18.55 -25.17
N LEU A 90 10.24 17.30 -24.71
CA LEU A 90 10.22 16.10 -25.55
C LEU A 90 8.79 15.70 -25.97
N LEU A 91 7.83 15.79 -25.04
CA LEU A 91 6.43 15.39 -25.26
C LEU A 91 5.55 16.54 -25.78
N GLY A 92 6.02 17.79 -25.74
CA GLY A 92 5.28 18.98 -26.21
C GLY A 92 4.86 18.90 -27.68
N ARG A 93 5.42 17.96 -28.44
CA ARG A 93 5.02 17.66 -29.82
C ARG A 93 3.72 16.85 -29.94
N TYR A 94 3.26 16.16 -28.89
CA TYR A 94 2.05 15.33 -28.93
C TYR A 94 1.01 15.79 -27.90
N ARG A 95 -0.20 16.18 -28.36
CA ARG A 95 -1.34 16.54 -27.51
C ARG A 95 -1.64 15.39 -26.53
N GLY A 96 -1.50 15.65 -25.24
CA GLY A 96 -1.76 14.66 -24.18
C GLY A 96 -0.59 13.74 -23.81
N GLY A 97 0.62 13.96 -24.35
CA GLY A 97 1.78 13.10 -24.09
C GLY A 97 2.08 12.87 -22.60
N SER A 98 1.91 13.88 -21.75
CA SER A 98 2.15 13.79 -20.31
C SER A 98 1.19 12.81 -19.61
N ALA A 99 -0.05 12.72 -20.07
CA ALA A 99 -1.04 11.78 -19.54
C ALA A 99 -0.65 10.34 -19.87
N TYR A 100 -0.21 10.06 -21.11
CA TYR A 100 0.25 8.73 -21.50
C TYR A 100 1.52 8.32 -20.74
N ALA A 101 2.48 9.23 -20.57
CA ALA A 101 3.68 8.96 -19.79
C ALA A 101 3.35 8.66 -18.33
N ALA A 102 2.39 9.38 -17.73
CA ALA A 102 1.91 9.10 -16.38
C ALA A 102 1.27 7.71 -16.28
N THR A 103 0.40 7.33 -17.22
CA THR A 103 -0.23 6.00 -17.23
C THR A 103 0.80 4.87 -17.36
N VAL A 104 1.77 5.00 -18.28
CA VAL A 104 2.82 4.00 -18.48
C VAL A 104 3.73 3.91 -17.26
N ALA A 105 4.13 5.06 -16.68
CA ALA A 105 4.93 5.10 -15.47
C ALA A 105 4.18 4.44 -14.30
N SER A 106 2.92 4.78 -14.06
CA SER A 106 2.08 4.15 -13.03
C SER A 106 1.94 2.64 -13.24
N GLY A 107 1.79 2.19 -14.49
CA GLY A 107 1.74 0.77 -14.83
C GLY A 107 3.05 0.04 -14.52
N LEU A 108 4.19 0.63 -14.88
CA LEU A 108 5.51 0.04 -14.63
C LEU A 108 5.86 0.03 -13.13
N PHE A 109 5.60 1.14 -12.41
CA PHE A 109 5.78 1.20 -10.96
C PHE A 109 4.85 0.22 -10.23
N GLY A 110 3.60 0.07 -10.69
CA GLY A 110 2.67 -0.94 -10.17
C GLY A 110 3.17 -2.37 -10.39
N ALA A 111 3.73 -2.67 -11.56
CA ALA A 111 4.30 -3.97 -11.87
C ALA A 111 5.52 -4.32 -11.00
N VAL A 112 6.38 -3.34 -10.71
CA VAL A 112 7.54 -3.53 -9.82
C VAL A 112 7.08 -3.76 -8.38
N ALA A 113 6.08 -3.02 -7.91
CA ALA A 113 5.55 -3.12 -6.54
C ALA A 113 4.93 -4.49 -6.21
N HIS A 114 4.42 -5.23 -7.21
CA HIS A 114 3.82 -6.55 -6.99
C HIS A 114 4.83 -7.63 -6.56
N ASN A 115 6.12 -7.46 -6.82
CA ASN A 115 7.12 -8.50 -6.57
C ASN A 115 7.40 -8.81 -5.09
N GLY A 116 6.97 -7.94 -4.17
CA GLY A 116 7.20 -8.12 -2.72
C GLY A 116 6.35 -9.20 -2.05
N GLN A 117 5.34 -9.76 -2.72
CA GLN A 117 4.28 -10.56 -2.07
C GLN A 117 4.40 -12.09 -2.27
N ARG A 118 5.49 -12.58 -2.88
CA ARG A 118 5.61 -13.97 -3.36
C ARG A 118 6.09 -15.01 -2.32
N SER A 119 6.09 -14.70 -1.02
CA SER A 119 6.68 -15.58 0.00
C SER A 119 5.71 -16.56 0.69
N TRP A 120 4.41 -16.57 0.37
CA TRP A 120 3.49 -17.56 0.95
C TRP A 120 3.53 -18.89 0.17
N ARG A 121 4.40 -19.81 0.62
CA ARG A 121 4.38 -21.23 0.24
C ARG A 121 3.83 -22.02 1.44
N PRO A 122 2.66 -22.68 1.35
CA PRO A 122 2.21 -23.56 2.42
C PRO A 122 3.12 -24.78 2.46
N SER A 123 3.76 -25.03 3.62
CA SER A 123 4.55 -26.22 3.89
C SER A 123 3.65 -27.46 3.77
N ALA A 124 3.91 -28.32 2.80
CA ALA A 124 3.21 -29.59 2.67
C ALA A 124 3.48 -30.46 3.92
N PRO A 125 2.51 -31.23 4.42
CA PRO A 125 2.74 -32.12 5.56
C PRO A 125 3.65 -33.27 5.12
N SER A 126 4.77 -33.42 5.82
CA SER A 126 5.67 -34.58 5.69
C SER A 126 4.94 -35.84 6.13
N ARG A 127 4.49 -36.66 5.18
CA ARG A 127 4.14 -38.06 5.46
C ARG A 127 5.42 -38.83 5.75
N SER A 128 5.60 -39.24 6.99
CA SER A 128 6.55 -40.30 7.38
C SER A 128 5.98 -41.66 6.93
N PRO A 129 6.72 -42.46 6.14
CA PRO A 129 6.39 -43.88 6.00
C PRO A 129 6.86 -44.62 7.26
N GLY A 130 5.99 -45.49 7.78
CA GLY A 130 6.33 -46.48 8.80
C GLY A 130 7.10 -47.66 8.24
#